data_AF-A0A0B7ABK7-F1
#
_entry.id   AF-A0A0B7ABK7-F1
#
_cell.length_a   1.000
_cell.length_b   1.000
_cell.length_c   1.000
_cell.angle_alpha   90.00
_cell.angle_beta   90.00
_cell.angle_gamma   90.00
#
_symmetry.space_group_name_H-M   'P 1'
#
loop_
_entity.id
_entity.type
_entity.pdbx_description
1 polymer ?
#
loop_
_entity_poly.entity_id
_entity_poly.type
_entity_poly.pdbx_seq_one_letter_code
_entity_poly.pdbx_strand_id
1 'polypeptide(L)'
;MSSTASTSSESMPPFETKTLRESTKTAQSDECPLLEGESIKGKASDVSYLCPYSGPIRGVITFTNYKLYFKSVEREPPFILDVPLGVISQVEKIGGATSKGVNSYGIDILCKDMRNLRFAHKQENHSRRQVFEKIQQYAFPLTNKLTFFAFDFKEKYGQENGWKIFDPIKEFRRMLVPNESWRITKVNENYQLCDSYPAVLAVPKQATDHDLQKVAEFRSRQRLPTLSWIHPESQATITRSSQPLVGMTSKTSRDDERYIQMIMDTNAQSHKLYIMDARPSVNAVANKARGGGYESEEAYQNAELIFLDIHNIHVMRESLRKLKEVCFPTIDDARWLSNIESTHWLEHIKIILAGAVRIADKVESNKTSVLVHCSDGWDRTAQLTSLAMLMLDPFYRTVKGFEILIEQEWLSFGHKFKTRVGHGEDKHSDADRSPVFLQFIDCVWQMTQQFPNAFEFNEHFLITILDHLYSCLFGTFLYN
;
A
#
# COMPACT_ATOMS: atom_id res chain seq x y z
N MET A 1 -11.53 14.76 -59.29
CA MET A 1 -10.21 14.09 -59.18
C MET A 1 -9.96 13.86 -57.71
N SER A 2 -9.87 12.58 -57.33
CA SER A 2 -9.65 12.11 -55.97
C SER A 2 -8.18 12.32 -55.59
N SER A 3 -7.89 12.81 -54.38
CA SER A 3 -6.55 12.82 -53.81
C SER A 3 -6.59 12.18 -52.42
N THR A 4 -5.89 11.06 -52.34
CA THR A 4 -5.63 10.16 -51.23
C THR A 4 -4.86 10.80 -50.07
N ALA A 5 -5.31 10.56 -48.84
CA ALA A 5 -4.49 10.68 -47.64
C ALA A 5 -4.18 9.27 -47.13
N SER A 6 -2.90 8.89 -47.12
CA SER A 6 -2.43 7.62 -46.56
C SER A 6 -2.33 7.73 -45.04
N THR A 7 -3.05 6.88 -44.32
CA THR A 7 -2.84 6.65 -42.89
C THR A 7 -1.68 5.67 -42.71
N SER A 8 -0.59 6.14 -42.11
CA SER A 8 0.47 5.30 -41.59
C SER A 8 -0.05 4.50 -40.40
N SER A 9 -0.02 3.18 -40.50
CA SER A 9 -0.26 2.28 -39.38
C SER A 9 0.93 2.35 -38.42
N GLU A 10 0.78 3.05 -37.30
CA GLU A 10 1.68 2.91 -36.17
C GLU A 10 1.57 1.48 -35.62
N SER A 11 2.70 0.77 -35.64
CA SER A 11 2.81 -0.59 -35.13
C SER A 11 2.72 -0.57 -33.60
N MET A 12 1.69 -1.24 -33.06
CA MET A 12 1.57 -1.55 -31.63
C MET A 12 2.82 -2.29 -31.13
N PRO A 13 3.26 -2.08 -29.87
CA PRO A 13 4.40 -2.78 -29.31
C PRO A 13 4.16 -4.30 -29.30
N PRO A 14 5.22 -5.13 -29.40
CA PRO A 14 5.11 -6.59 -29.47
C PRO A 14 4.44 -7.23 -28.24
N PHE A 15 4.37 -6.52 -27.11
CA PHE A 15 3.85 -7.01 -25.84
C PHE A 15 2.32 -7.11 -25.83
N GLU A 16 1.60 -6.06 -26.27
CA GLU A 16 0.14 -6.06 -26.34
C GLU A 16 -0.38 -7.08 -27.36
N THR A 17 0.34 -7.27 -28.46
CA THR A 17 -0.02 -8.29 -29.46
C THR A 17 0.20 -9.72 -28.96
N LYS A 18 1.09 -9.94 -27.98
CA LYS A 18 1.33 -11.26 -27.39
C LYS A 18 0.26 -11.60 -26.35
N THR A 19 -0.09 -10.66 -25.45
CA THR A 19 -1.19 -10.82 -24.49
C THR A 19 -2.55 -10.90 -25.16
N LEU A 20 -2.81 -10.13 -26.23
CA LEU A 20 -4.04 -10.26 -27.04
C LEU A 20 -4.09 -11.59 -27.82
N ARG A 21 -2.98 -12.05 -28.42
CA ARG A 21 -2.97 -13.34 -29.15
C ARG A 21 -3.03 -14.56 -28.22
N GLU A 22 -2.44 -14.49 -27.04
CA GLU A 22 -2.53 -15.56 -26.04
C GLU A 22 -3.92 -15.59 -25.41
N SER A 23 -4.51 -14.46 -25.01
CA SER A 23 -5.91 -14.40 -24.52
C SER A 23 -6.93 -14.91 -25.53
N THR A 24 -6.72 -14.67 -26.84
CA THR A 24 -7.61 -15.20 -27.88
C THR A 24 -7.43 -16.71 -28.09
N LYS A 25 -6.22 -17.27 -27.87
CA LYS A 25 -5.97 -18.72 -27.94
C LYS A 25 -6.41 -19.49 -26.69
N THR A 26 -6.30 -18.91 -25.49
CA THR A 26 -6.80 -19.52 -24.24
C THR A 26 -8.32 -19.48 -24.12
N ALA A 27 -9.01 -18.55 -24.78
CA ALA A 27 -10.47 -18.53 -24.81
C ALA A 27 -11.09 -19.79 -25.44
N GLN A 28 -10.38 -20.45 -26.37
CA GLN A 28 -10.83 -21.68 -27.05
C GLN A 28 -10.44 -22.99 -26.33
N SER A 29 -9.59 -22.92 -25.29
CA SER A 29 -9.16 -24.09 -24.50
C SER A 29 -10.11 -24.30 -23.31
N ASP A 30 -10.54 -25.54 -23.06
CA ASP A 30 -11.34 -25.91 -21.87
C ASP A 30 -10.55 -25.83 -20.55
N GLU A 31 -9.23 -25.61 -20.60
CA GLU A 31 -8.35 -25.65 -19.44
C GLU A 31 -8.06 -24.28 -18.82
N CYS A 32 -7.91 -24.27 -17.49
CA CYS A 32 -7.46 -23.11 -16.70
C CYS A 32 -6.06 -22.68 -17.17
N PRO A 33 -5.84 -21.43 -17.61
CA PRO A 33 -4.51 -20.93 -17.93
C PRO A 33 -3.62 -20.94 -16.69
N LEU A 34 -2.39 -21.45 -16.81
CA LEU A 34 -1.43 -21.56 -15.71
C LEU A 34 -0.22 -20.67 -15.95
N LEU A 35 0.20 -19.95 -14.92
CA LEU A 35 1.48 -19.25 -14.87
C LEU A 35 2.65 -20.23 -14.67
N GLU A 36 3.88 -19.80 -14.96
CA GLU A 36 5.06 -20.62 -14.67
C GLU A 36 5.22 -20.87 -13.16
N GLY A 37 5.12 -22.13 -12.75
CA GLY A 37 5.12 -22.54 -11.34
C GLY A 37 3.73 -22.77 -10.75
N GLU A 38 2.67 -22.37 -11.46
CA GLU A 38 1.29 -22.62 -11.08
C GLU A 38 0.89 -24.08 -11.38
N SER A 39 0.15 -24.69 -10.46
CA SER A 39 -0.31 -26.08 -10.59
C SER A 39 -1.72 -26.25 -10.04
N ILE A 40 -2.53 -27.03 -10.74
CA ILE A 40 -3.91 -27.34 -10.34
C ILE A 40 -3.92 -28.18 -9.07
N LYS A 41 -4.69 -27.75 -8.08
CA LYS A 41 -4.85 -28.39 -6.76
C LYS A 41 -6.23 -29.00 -6.54
N GLY A 42 -7.18 -28.70 -7.41
CA GLY A 42 -8.52 -29.28 -7.40
C GLY A 42 -9.42 -28.70 -8.49
N LYS A 43 -10.49 -29.44 -8.82
CA LYS A 43 -11.57 -29.00 -9.70
C LYS A 43 -12.91 -29.43 -9.10
N ALA A 44 -13.96 -28.63 -9.32
CA ALA A 44 -15.33 -28.96 -8.98
C ALA A 44 -16.27 -28.53 -10.09
N SER A 45 -17.03 -29.47 -10.63
CA SER A 45 -18.06 -29.24 -11.65
C SER A 45 -19.43 -29.00 -11.01
N ASP A 46 -20.39 -28.55 -11.84
CA ASP A 46 -21.78 -28.28 -11.42
C ASP A 46 -21.89 -27.28 -10.27
N VAL A 47 -21.01 -26.28 -10.25
CA VAL A 47 -21.06 -25.16 -9.29
C VAL A 47 -21.71 -23.96 -9.97
N SER A 48 -22.60 -23.27 -9.27
CA SER A 48 -23.26 -22.07 -9.80
C SER A 48 -22.67 -20.81 -9.17
N TYR A 49 -22.00 -19.97 -9.96
CA TYR A 49 -21.65 -18.61 -9.53
C TYR A 49 -22.91 -17.75 -9.53
N LEU A 50 -23.21 -17.09 -8.41
CA LEU A 50 -24.36 -16.20 -8.28
C LEU A 50 -23.90 -14.77 -8.59
N CYS A 51 -23.81 -14.44 -9.88
CA CYS A 51 -23.39 -13.10 -10.32
C CYS A 51 -24.45 -12.08 -9.88
N PRO A 52 -24.09 -11.04 -9.10
CA PRO A 52 -25.08 -10.05 -8.67
C PRO A 52 -25.67 -9.24 -9.83
N TYR A 53 -24.97 -9.17 -10.96
CA TYR A 53 -25.38 -8.38 -12.13
C TYR A 53 -26.14 -9.16 -13.19
N SER A 54 -25.88 -10.47 -13.29
CA SER A 54 -26.38 -11.28 -14.41
C SER A 54 -27.01 -12.61 -13.98
N GLY A 55 -27.22 -12.81 -12.69
CA GLY A 55 -27.88 -14.00 -12.13
C GLY A 55 -26.98 -15.23 -12.05
N PRO A 56 -27.57 -16.40 -11.70
CA PRO A 56 -26.83 -17.65 -11.57
C PRO A 56 -26.26 -18.15 -12.90
N ILE A 57 -25.01 -18.59 -12.87
CA ILE A 57 -24.29 -19.16 -14.02
C ILE A 57 -23.66 -20.47 -13.56
N ARG A 58 -23.95 -21.60 -14.21
CA ARG A 58 -23.34 -22.89 -13.84
C ARG A 58 -22.05 -23.09 -14.61
N GLY A 59 -21.04 -23.64 -13.95
CA GLY A 59 -19.74 -23.89 -14.56
C GLY A 59 -18.84 -24.78 -13.70
N VAL A 60 -17.54 -24.66 -13.96
CA VAL A 60 -16.49 -25.42 -13.29
C VAL A 60 -15.58 -24.45 -12.54
N ILE A 61 -15.31 -24.74 -11.27
CA ILE A 61 -14.26 -24.07 -10.51
C ILE A 61 -13.00 -24.92 -10.56
N THR A 62 -11.87 -24.29 -10.90
CA THR A 62 -10.52 -24.83 -10.79
C THR A 62 -9.74 -24.05 -9.73
N PHE A 63 -9.04 -24.77 -8.87
CA PHE A 63 -8.14 -24.20 -7.87
C PHE A 63 -6.72 -24.52 -8.23
N THR A 64 -5.84 -23.54 -8.11
CA THR A 64 -4.40 -23.72 -8.20
C THR A 64 -3.73 -23.35 -6.86
N ASN A 65 -2.41 -23.35 -6.81
CA ASN A 65 -1.65 -22.73 -5.71
C ASN A 65 -1.63 -21.19 -5.78
N TYR A 66 -2.28 -20.57 -6.78
CA TYR A 66 -2.29 -19.11 -6.95
C TYR A 66 -3.70 -18.50 -7.06
N LYS A 67 -4.61 -19.14 -7.79
CA LYS A 67 -5.91 -18.54 -8.14
C LYS A 67 -7.09 -19.52 -8.01
N LEU A 68 -8.26 -18.92 -7.86
CA LEU A 68 -9.57 -19.52 -8.12
C LEU A 68 -9.97 -19.10 -9.54
N TYR A 69 -10.19 -20.08 -10.40
CA TYR A 69 -10.63 -19.86 -11.78
C TYR A 69 -11.99 -20.53 -12.01
N PHE A 70 -13.03 -19.74 -12.26
CA PHE A 70 -14.35 -20.24 -12.65
C PHE A 70 -14.61 -19.97 -14.11
N LYS A 71 -15.01 -21.00 -14.86
CA LYS A 71 -15.40 -20.91 -16.27
C LYS A 71 -16.77 -21.52 -16.49
N SER A 72 -17.62 -20.82 -17.23
CA SER A 72 -18.89 -21.33 -17.76
C SER A 72 -18.96 -21.14 -19.26
N VAL A 73 -19.32 -22.21 -19.97
CA VAL A 73 -19.58 -22.22 -21.41
C VAL A 73 -21.08 -22.08 -21.73
N GLU A 74 -21.92 -21.81 -20.72
CA GLU A 74 -23.36 -21.56 -20.93
C GLU A 74 -23.64 -20.20 -21.59
N ARG A 75 -22.61 -19.37 -21.77
CA ARG A 75 -22.65 -18.06 -22.43
C ARG A 75 -21.62 -17.98 -23.53
N GLU A 76 -21.90 -17.14 -24.52
CA GLU A 76 -20.98 -16.77 -25.61
C GLU A 76 -20.76 -15.24 -25.58
N PRO A 77 -19.54 -14.75 -25.35
CA PRO A 77 -18.34 -15.52 -25.01
C PRO A 77 -18.45 -16.22 -23.63
N PRO A 78 -17.62 -17.26 -23.37
CA PRO A 78 -17.60 -17.96 -22.08
C PRO A 78 -17.44 -16.99 -20.90
N PHE A 79 -18.21 -17.21 -19.83
CA PHE A 79 -18.07 -16.43 -18.61
C PHE A 79 -16.84 -16.92 -17.83
N ILE A 80 -15.93 -16.00 -17.52
CA ILE A 80 -14.70 -16.27 -16.78
C ILE A 80 -14.64 -15.38 -15.54
N LEU A 81 -14.28 -15.98 -14.42
CA LEU A 81 -13.93 -15.29 -13.18
C LEU A 81 -12.58 -15.83 -12.70
N ASP A 82 -11.55 -15.02 -12.86
CA ASP A 82 -10.17 -15.31 -12.44
C ASP A 82 -9.83 -14.45 -11.21
N VAL A 83 -9.48 -15.10 -10.10
CA VAL A 83 -9.33 -14.45 -8.79
C VAL A 83 -8.08 -14.98 -8.09
N PRO A 84 -7.03 -14.15 -7.95
CA PRO A 84 -5.87 -14.50 -7.13
C PRO A 84 -6.29 -14.79 -5.68
N LEU A 85 -5.81 -15.90 -5.13
CA LEU A 85 -6.24 -16.38 -3.81
C LEU A 85 -5.83 -15.41 -2.68
N GLY A 86 -4.76 -14.65 -2.84
CA GLY A 86 -4.29 -13.66 -1.84
C GLY A 86 -5.27 -12.50 -1.59
N VAL A 87 -6.21 -12.28 -2.53
CA VAL A 87 -7.29 -11.29 -2.43
C VAL A 87 -8.39 -11.77 -1.48
N ILE A 88 -8.53 -13.07 -1.25
CA ILE A 88 -9.56 -13.61 -0.37
C ILE A 88 -9.25 -13.22 1.08
N SER A 89 -10.20 -12.53 1.72
CA SER A 89 -10.09 -12.15 3.13
C SER A 89 -10.71 -13.19 4.05
N GLN A 90 -11.83 -13.79 3.64
CA GLN A 90 -12.63 -14.69 4.46
C GLN A 90 -13.48 -15.61 3.57
N VAL A 91 -13.77 -16.81 4.07
CA VAL A 91 -14.61 -17.80 3.39
C VAL A 91 -15.64 -18.35 4.36
N GLU A 92 -16.92 -18.31 3.99
CA GLU A 92 -18.04 -18.76 4.83
C GLU A 92 -18.87 -19.82 4.11
N LYS A 93 -19.41 -20.79 4.86
CA LYS A 93 -20.37 -21.76 4.32
C LYS A 93 -21.78 -21.21 4.51
N ILE A 94 -22.56 -21.21 3.44
CA ILE A 94 -23.97 -20.80 3.46
C ILE A 94 -24.84 -22.05 3.43
N GLY A 95 -25.86 -22.07 4.29
CA GLY A 95 -26.85 -23.14 4.34
C GLY A 95 -26.33 -24.46 4.94
N GLY A 96 -27.26 -25.35 5.22
CA GLY A 96 -27.01 -26.65 5.85
C GLY A 96 -27.93 -27.75 5.33
N ALA A 97 -28.01 -28.87 6.04
CA ALA A 97 -28.84 -30.01 5.65
C ALA A 97 -30.34 -29.66 5.52
N THR A 98 -30.79 -28.62 6.20
CA THR A 98 -32.18 -28.14 6.19
C THR A 98 -32.45 -27.05 5.14
N SER A 99 -31.44 -26.61 4.40
CA SER A 99 -31.59 -25.57 3.38
C SER A 99 -32.27 -26.14 2.14
N LYS A 100 -33.55 -25.83 1.97
CA LYS A 100 -34.41 -26.31 0.86
C LYS A 100 -34.58 -25.30 -0.28
N GLY A 101 -34.09 -24.07 -0.12
CA GLY A 101 -34.21 -23.02 -1.13
C GLY A 101 -33.27 -23.23 -2.32
N VAL A 102 -33.66 -22.77 -3.50
CA VAL A 102 -32.79 -22.76 -4.69
C VAL A 102 -31.55 -21.92 -4.39
N ASN A 103 -30.36 -22.45 -4.70
CA ASN A 103 -29.08 -21.79 -4.44
C ASN A 103 -28.80 -21.42 -2.97
N SER A 104 -29.51 -22.02 -2.01
CA SER A 104 -29.38 -21.72 -0.57
C SER A 104 -28.26 -22.48 0.16
N TYR A 105 -27.55 -23.36 -0.55
CA TYR A 105 -26.43 -24.15 -0.05
C TYR A 105 -25.18 -23.79 -0.85
N GLY A 106 -24.17 -23.20 -0.21
CA GLY A 106 -23.08 -22.57 -0.94
C GLY A 106 -21.89 -22.10 -0.12
N ILE A 107 -21.04 -21.28 -0.75
CA ILE A 107 -19.87 -20.63 -0.17
C ILE A 107 -19.94 -19.13 -0.49
N ASP A 108 -19.74 -18.30 0.53
CA ASP A 108 -19.43 -16.88 0.37
C ASP A 108 -17.93 -16.66 0.53
N ILE A 109 -17.36 -15.88 -0.38
CA ILE A 109 -15.96 -15.49 -0.40
C ILE A 109 -15.91 -13.96 -0.33
N LEU A 110 -15.44 -13.44 0.79
CA LEU A 110 -15.24 -12.01 0.96
C LEU A 110 -13.83 -11.68 0.46
N CYS A 111 -13.74 -10.64 -0.37
CA CYS A 111 -12.51 -10.25 -1.04
C CYS A 111 -12.06 -8.85 -0.59
N LYS A 112 -10.74 -8.63 -0.63
CA LYS A 112 -10.05 -7.37 -0.26
C LYS A 112 -10.22 -6.29 -1.33
N ASP A 113 -10.47 -6.68 -2.58
CA ASP A 113 -10.67 -5.83 -3.76
C ASP A 113 -12.13 -5.35 -3.92
N MET A 114 -12.78 -5.01 -2.81
CA MET A 114 -14.12 -4.38 -2.78
C MET A 114 -15.29 -5.22 -3.34
N ARG A 115 -15.10 -6.52 -3.62
CA ARG A 115 -16.18 -7.44 -4.03
C ARG A 115 -16.39 -8.60 -3.05
N ASN A 116 -17.50 -9.30 -3.23
CA ASN A 116 -17.78 -10.61 -2.64
C ASN A 116 -18.23 -11.59 -3.73
N LEU A 117 -17.85 -12.85 -3.61
CA LEU A 117 -18.21 -13.90 -4.56
C LEU A 117 -19.08 -14.94 -3.86
N ARG A 118 -20.18 -15.35 -4.49
CA ARG A 118 -21.09 -16.36 -3.95
C ARG A 118 -21.22 -17.52 -4.92
N PHE A 119 -20.99 -18.73 -4.43
CA PHE A 119 -21.12 -19.96 -5.20
C PHE A 119 -22.12 -20.90 -4.56
N ALA A 120 -23.12 -21.33 -5.31
CA ALA A 120 -24.07 -22.35 -4.90
C ALA A 120 -23.61 -23.74 -5.35
N HIS A 121 -23.82 -24.72 -4.48
CA HIS A 121 -23.44 -26.12 -4.66
C HIS A 121 -24.68 -27.01 -4.50
N LYS A 122 -24.67 -28.19 -5.14
CA LYS A 122 -25.67 -29.23 -4.87
C LYS A 122 -25.28 -30.01 -3.61
N GLN A 123 -26.24 -30.33 -2.75
CA GLN A 123 -25.96 -31.11 -1.54
C GLN A 123 -25.52 -32.55 -1.87
N GLU A 124 -26.07 -33.10 -2.95
CA GLU A 124 -25.90 -34.49 -3.40
C GLU A 124 -24.46 -34.81 -3.85
N ASN A 125 -23.71 -33.83 -4.37
CA ASN A 125 -22.39 -34.07 -4.95
C ASN A 125 -21.22 -33.80 -3.99
N HIS A 126 -21.51 -33.39 -2.74
CA HIS A 126 -20.52 -33.05 -1.71
C HIS A 126 -19.43 -32.03 -2.11
N SER A 127 -19.56 -31.35 -3.25
CA SER A 127 -18.54 -30.46 -3.83
C SER A 127 -18.18 -29.28 -2.93
N ARG A 128 -19.14 -28.75 -2.17
CA ARG A 128 -18.94 -27.62 -1.24
C ARG A 128 -17.80 -27.88 -0.26
N ARG A 129 -17.71 -29.10 0.29
CA ARG A 129 -16.68 -29.43 1.29
C ARG A 129 -15.29 -29.36 0.66
N GLN A 130 -15.12 -30.01 -0.49
CA GLN A 130 -13.86 -30.05 -1.22
C GLN A 130 -13.40 -28.63 -1.62
N VAL A 131 -14.31 -27.84 -2.18
CA VAL A 131 -14.07 -26.46 -2.62
C VAL A 131 -13.69 -25.58 -1.44
N PHE A 132 -14.44 -25.64 -0.35
CA PHE A 132 -14.15 -24.89 0.88
C PHE A 132 -12.78 -25.26 1.46
N GLU A 133 -12.46 -26.54 1.58
CA GLU A 133 -11.17 -27.01 2.11
C GLU A 133 -10.00 -26.54 1.25
N LYS A 134 -10.15 -26.53 -0.09
CA LYS A 134 -9.10 -26.04 -1.00
C LYS A 134 -8.91 -24.53 -0.89
N ILE A 135 -9.97 -23.73 -0.83
CA ILE A 135 -9.82 -22.28 -0.63
C ILE A 135 -9.14 -22.01 0.72
N GLN A 136 -9.60 -22.65 1.80
CA GLN A 136 -9.01 -22.51 3.13
C GLN A 136 -7.53 -22.87 3.14
N GLN A 137 -7.13 -23.93 2.43
CA GLN A 137 -5.74 -24.36 2.36
C GLN A 137 -4.85 -23.37 1.59
N TYR A 138 -5.27 -22.92 0.40
CA TYR A 138 -4.38 -22.20 -0.53
C TYR A 138 -4.56 -20.68 -0.52
N ALA A 139 -5.68 -20.14 -0.04
CA ALA A 139 -5.84 -18.70 0.17
C ALA A 139 -5.16 -18.20 1.45
N PHE A 140 -4.95 -19.11 2.41
CA PHE A 140 -4.29 -18.82 3.68
C PHE A 140 -3.04 -19.69 3.87
N PRO A 141 -2.02 -19.57 2.98
CA PRO A 141 -0.86 -20.44 3.01
C PRO A 141 -0.11 -20.43 4.34
N LEU A 142 0.06 -19.27 4.99
CA LEU A 142 0.80 -19.21 6.26
C LEU A 142 0.06 -19.93 7.39
N THR A 143 -1.26 -19.76 7.49
CA THR A 143 -2.09 -20.52 8.46
C THR A 143 -1.97 -22.02 8.25
N ASN A 144 -1.78 -22.45 7.00
CA ASN A 144 -1.69 -23.86 6.60
C ASN A 144 -0.25 -24.37 6.43
N LYS A 145 0.76 -23.62 6.91
CA LYS A 145 2.18 -23.98 6.83
C LYS A 145 2.69 -24.22 5.40
N LEU A 146 2.12 -23.48 4.45
CA LEU A 146 2.54 -23.41 3.04
C LEU A 146 3.29 -22.10 2.79
N THR A 147 4.00 -22.05 1.66
CA THR A 147 4.68 -20.86 1.15
C THR A 147 3.73 -20.00 0.32
N PHE A 148 4.06 -18.72 0.16
CA PHE A 148 3.39 -17.86 -0.82
C PHE A 148 3.70 -18.32 -2.25
N PHE A 149 2.77 -18.07 -3.17
CA PHE A 149 2.97 -18.36 -4.59
C PHE A 149 4.17 -17.62 -5.18
N ALA A 150 4.53 -16.44 -4.66
CA ALA A 150 5.73 -15.71 -5.04
C ALA A 150 7.03 -16.54 -4.99
N PHE A 151 7.10 -17.60 -4.17
CA PHE A 151 8.26 -18.51 -4.12
C PHE A 151 8.19 -19.65 -5.13
N ASP A 152 7.00 -19.95 -5.64
CA ASP A 152 6.78 -20.96 -6.68
C ASP A 152 6.84 -20.35 -8.08
N PHE A 153 6.57 -19.05 -8.21
CA PHE A 153 6.51 -18.31 -9.47
C PHE A 153 7.88 -18.22 -10.16
N LYS A 154 7.94 -18.59 -11.46
CA LYS A 154 9.21 -18.80 -12.19
C LYS A 154 9.36 -17.98 -13.46
N GLU A 155 8.37 -17.15 -13.80
CA GLU A 155 8.40 -16.35 -15.02
C GLU A 155 9.61 -15.42 -15.05
N LYS A 156 10.23 -15.31 -16.22
CA LYS A 156 11.42 -14.48 -16.44
C LYS A 156 11.07 -13.24 -17.25
N TYR A 157 11.23 -12.08 -16.63
CA TYR A 157 11.03 -10.78 -17.25
C TYR A 157 12.35 -10.28 -17.85
N GLY A 158 12.62 -10.61 -19.11
CA GLY A 158 13.67 -9.99 -19.94
C GLY A 158 15.01 -9.69 -19.25
N GLN A 159 15.57 -8.50 -19.51
CA GLN A 159 16.83 -8.02 -18.89
C GLN A 159 16.60 -7.21 -17.60
N GLU A 160 15.38 -6.77 -17.33
CA GLU A 160 15.08 -5.89 -16.20
C GLU A 160 14.80 -6.71 -14.94
N ASN A 161 15.50 -6.38 -13.85
CA ASN A 161 15.30 -7.00 -12.55
C ASN A 161 14.82 -5.93 -11.56
N GLY A 162 13.53 -5.98 -11.22
CA GLY A 162 12.89 -5.04 -10.29
C GLY A 162 13.59 -4.92 -8.94
N TRP A 163 14.21 -6.00 -8.44
CA TRP A 163 15.00 -5.96 -7.20
C TRP A 163 16.24 -5.06 -7.25
N LYS A 164 16.64 -4.60 -8.44
CA LYS A 164 17.76 -3.68 -8.64
C LYS A 164 17.31 -2.24 -8.94
N ILE A 165 16.00 -1.97 -8.90
CA ILE A 165 15.45 -0.65 -9.24
C ILE A 165 15.88 0.41 -8.22
N PHE A 166 15.94 0.03 -6.95
CA PHE A 166 16.28 0.89 -5.84
C PHE A 166 17.67 0.57 -5.27
N ASP A 167 18.51 1.59 -5.23
CA ASP A 167 19.81 1.59 -4.56
C ASP A 167 19.85 2.83 -3.65
N PRO A 168 19.80 2.67 -2.32
CA PRO A 168 19.69 3.79 -1.39
C PRO A 168 20.79 4.84 -1.57
N ILE A 169 22.02 4.40 -1.88
CA ILE A 169 23.15 5.31 -2.05
C ILE A 169 23.03 6.08 -3.36
N LYS A 170 22.57 5.44 -4.44
CA LYS A 170 22.31 6.15 -5.71
C LYS A 170 21.18 7.15 -5.57
N GLU A 171 20.14 6.82 -4.81
CA GLU A 171 19.02 7.73 -4.59
C GLU A 171 19.41 8.94 -3.74
N PHE A 172 20.17 8.75 -2.64
CA PHE A 172 20.76 9.87 -1.92
C PHE A 172 21.67 10.73 -2.80
N ARG A 173 22.49 10.12 -3.67
CA ARG A 173 23.34 10.87 -4.62
C ARG A 173 22.54 11.67 -5.64
N ARG A 174 21.40 11.13 -6.13
CA ARG A 174 20.47 11.87 -7.00
C ARG A 174 19.99 13.15 -6.32
N MET A 175 19.75 13.09 -5.01
CA MET A 175 19.40 14.22 -4.16
C MET A 175 20.62 15.03 -3.65
N LEU A 176 21.81 14.85 -4.23
CA LEU A 176 23.04 15.56 -3.86
C LEU A 176 23.49 15.31 -2.41
N VAL A 177 23.30 14.09 -1.90
CA VAL A 177 23.76 13.62 -0.57
C VAL A 177 24.75 12.46 -0.75
N PRO A 178 25.90 12.43 -0.06
CA PRO A 178 26.33 13.35 0.99
C PRO A 178 26.79 14.71 0.44
N ASN A 179 26.75 15.73 1.30
CA ASN A 179 27.22 17.09 1.03
C ASN A 179 27.82 17.72 2.30
N GLU A 180 27.94 19.05 2.36
CA GLU A 180 28.50 19.74 3.52
C GLU A 180 27.60 19.73 4.76
N SER A 181 26.30 19.48 4.59
CA SER A 181 25.32 19.47 5.68
C SER A 181 24.83 18.07 6.05
N TRP A 182 24.86 17.12 5.11
CA TRP A 182 24.32 15.76 5.28
C TRP A 182 25.36 14.68 4.96
N ARG A 183 25.42 13.63 5.80
CA ARG A 183 26.24 12.45 5.58
C ARG A 183 25.39 11.19 5.43
N ILE A 184 25.90 10.22 4.67
CA ILE A 184 25.34 8.87 4.62
C ILE A 184 26.03 8.05 5.73
N THR A 185 25.23 7.36 6.55
CA THR A 185 25.72 6.44 7.59
C THR A 185 25.28 5.01 7.31
N LYS A 186 26.12 4.06 7.75
CA LYS A 186 25.88 2.62 7.75
C LYS A 186 25.74 2.06 9.18
N VAL A 187 25.54 2.92 10.18
CA VAL A 187 25.34 2.51 11.58
C VAL A 187 24.22 1.47 11.75
N ASN A 188 23.24 1.46 10.84
CA ASN A 188 22.14 0.50 10.83
C ASN A 188 22.29 -0.64 9.82
N GLU A 189 23.49 -0.90 9.27
CA GLU A 189 23.68 -1.90 8.20
C GLU A 189 23.26 -3.32 8.61
N ASN A 190 23.36 -3.62 9.91
CA ASN A 190 22.96 -4.88 10.53
C ASN A 190 21.64 -4.76 11.33
N TYR A 191 20.88 -3.68 11.12
CA TYR A 191 19.56 -3.44 11.74
C TYR A 191 19.59 -3.38 13.29
N GLN A 192 20.74 -3.09 13.88
CA GLN A 192 20.93 -3.03 15.33
C GLN A 192 20.50 -1.71 15.96
N LEU A 193 20.57 -0.61 15.20
CA LEU A 193 20.11 0.70 15.68
C LEU A 193 18.58 0.77 15.67
N CYS A 194 17.98 0.39 14.54
CA CYS A 194 16.53 0.31 14.36
C CYS A 194 16.20 -0.81 13.36
N ASP A 195 15.52 -1.84 13.85
CA ASP A 195 15.21 -3.06 13.11
C ASP A 195 14.18 -2.89 11.99
N SER A 196 13.46 -1.77 12.00
CA SER A 196 12.40 -1.42 11.05
C SER A 196 12.78 -0.27 10.11
N TYR A 197 14.05 0.16 10.14
CA TYR A 197 14.62 1.16 9.25
C TYR A 197 15.52 0.52 8.19
N PRO A 198 15.83 1.24 7.11
CA PRO A 198 16.77 0.75 6.12
C PRO A 198 18.19 0.65 6.69
N ALA A 199 19.01 -0.17 6.04
CA ALA A 199 20.42 -0.37 6.37
C ALA A 199 21.28 0.89 6.20
N VAL A 200 20.86 1.79 5.30
CA VAL A 200 21.56 3.03 4.95
C VAL A 200 20.66 4.21 5.31
N LEU A 201 21.19 5.16 6.07
CA LEU A 201 20.48 6.36 6.51
C LEU A 201 21.26 7.62 6.11
N ALA A 202 20.55 8.73 5.93
CA ALA A 202 21.14 10.04 5.73
C ALA A 202 20.78 10.96 6.91
N VAL A 203 21.81 11.51 7.56
CA VAL A 203 21.73 12.25 8.82
C VAL A 203 22.56 13.53 8.75
N PRO A 204 22.36 14.51 9.64
CA PRO A 204 23.20 15.70 9.68
C PRO A 204 24.68 15.33 9.79
N LYS A 205 25.55 15.98 9.01
CA LYS A 205 27.00 15.71 8.95
C LYS A 205 27.66 15.83 10.33
N GLN A 206 27.15 16.74 11.17
CA GLN A 206 27.65 16.99 12.52
C GLN A 206 27.27 15.91 13.54
N ALA A 207 26.22 15.13 13.29
CA ALA A 207 25.79 14.08 14.22
C ALA A 207 26.72 12.88 14.11
N THR A 208 27.33 12.46 15.21
CA THR A 208 28.14 11.23 15.28
C THR A 208 27.26 9.99 15.41
N ASP A 209 27.77 8.80 15.10
CA ASP A 209 26.98 7.57 15.26
C ASP A 209 26.61 7.27 16.73
N HIS A 210 27.39 7.77 17.70
CA HIS A 210 27.03 7.73 19.12
C HIS A 210 25.83 8.65 19.42
N ASP A 211 25.78 9.85 18.84
CA ASP A 211 24.62 10.74 18.98
C ASP A 211 23.36 10.05 18.43
N LEU A 212 23.46 9.36 17.29
CA LEU A 212 22.34 8.62 16.69
C LEU A 212 21.78 7.54 17.63
N GLN A 213 22.64 6.83 18.37
CA GLN A 213 22.21 5.85 19.37
C GLN A 213 21.39 6.50 20.48
N LYS A 214 21.83 7.67 20.97
CA LYS A 214 21.10 8.41 22.02
C LYS A 214 19.77 8.99 21.56
N VAL A 215 19.71 9.49 20.33
CA VAL A 215 18.45 9.95 19.71
C VAL A 215 17.49 8.77 19.54
N ALA A 216 17.99 7.63 19.06
CA ALA A 216 17.19 6.43 18.89
C ALA A 216 16.58 5.91 20.21
N GLU A 217 17.31 5.98 21.34
CA GLU A 217 16.80 5.62 22.67
C GLU A 217 15.53 6.42 23.06
N PHE A 218 15.39 7.66 22.57
CA PHE A 218 14.25 8.54 22.89
C PHE A 218 13.11 8.48 21.87
N ARG A 219 13.30 7.82 20.72
CA ARG A 219 12.31 7.72 19.65
C ARG A 219 11.66 6.34 19.69
N SER A 220 10.33 6.30 19.58
CA SER A 220 9.59 5.03 19.64
C SER A 220 10.12 4.01 18.63
N ARG A 221 10.45 2.79 19.08
CA ARG A 221 11.04 1.74 18.25
C ARG A 221 12.35 2.15 17.58
N GLN A 222 13.07 3.09 18.19
CA GLN A 222 14.36 3.56 17.73
C GLN A 222 14.31 4.24 16.35
N ARG A 223 13.13 4.65 15.88
CA ARG A 223 12.93 5.29 14.57
C ARG A 223 13.25 6.78 14.66
N LEU A 224 14.56 7.05 14.79
CA LEU A 224 15.14 8.38 14.85
C LEU A 224 14.85 9.22 13.59
N PRO A 225 14.89 10.56 13.69
CA PRO A 225 14.75 11.41 12.51
C PRO A 225 15.88 11.19 11.49
N THR A 226 15.49 10.92 10.24
CA THR A 226 16.40 10.68 9.11
C THR A 226 15.85 11.33 7.86
N LEU A 227 16.72 11.66 6.90
CA LEU A 227 16.35 12.33 5.65
C LEU A 227 15.50 11.42 4.75
N SER A 228 14.39 11.95 4.24
CA SER A 228 13.62 11.38 3.12
C SER A 228 13.90 12.13 1.82
N TRP A 229 13.96 13.46 1.87
CA TRP A 229 14.14 14.30 0.70
C TRP A 229 14.79 15.65 1.05
N ILE A 230 15.52 16.22 0.08
CA ILE A 230 16.15 17.54 0.20
C ILE A 230 15.91 18.35 -1.06
N HIS A 231 15.54 19.63 -0.87
CA HIS A 231 15.30 20.56 -1.96
C HIS A 231 16.62 20.91 -2.65
N PRO A 232 16.70 20.80 -4.00
CA PRO A 232 17.96 20.96 -4.74
C PRO A 232 18.59 22.35 -4.56
N GLU A 233 17.77 23.41 -4.47
CA GLU A 233 18.24 24.79 -4.32
C GLU A 233 18.31 25.27 -2.86
N SER A 234 17.19 25.27 -2.13
CA SER A 234 17.13 25.86 -0.78
C SER A 234 17.78 25.01 0.31
N GLN A 235 18.06 23.73 0.05
CA GLN A 235 18.50 22.75 1.05
C GLN A 235 17.47 22.51 2.17
N ALA A 236 16.22 22.98 2.03
CA ALA A 236 15.12 22.60 2.92
C ALA A 236 14.85 21.10 2.81
N THR A 237 14.66 20.43 3.95
CA THR A 237 14.56 18.97 4.00
C THR A 237 13.20 18.48 4.50
N ILE A 238 12.82 17.29 4.03
CA ILE A 238 11.81 16.46 4.67
C ILE A 238 12.57 15.35 5.41
N THR A 239 12.44 15.34 6.73
CA THR A 239 12.90 14.26 7.59
C THR A 239 11.72 13.49 8.17
N ARG A 240 11.93 12.22 8.52
CA ARG A 240 10.89 11.35 9.06
C ARG A 240 11.33 10.59 10.31
N SER A 241 10.40 10.36 11.23
CA SER A 241 10.64 9.61 12.46
C SER A 241 9.37 8.97 13.03
N SER A 242 9.51 8.29 14.17
CA SER A 242 8.41 8.03 15.11
C SER A 242 8.25 9.18 16.12
N GLN A 243 7.21 9.10 16.96
CA GLN A 243 7.04 9.99 18.10
C GLN A 243 8.21 9.93 19.11
N PRO A 244 8.45 11.02 19.86
CA PRO A 244 9.33 11.01 21.03
C PRO A 244 8.68 10.29 22.24
N LEU A 245 9.51 9.72 23.13
CA LEU A 245 9.12 8.98 24.33
C LEU A 245 9.02 9.89 25.57
N VAL A 246 8.22 10.95 25.44
CA VAL A 246 8.05 12.01 26.45
C VAL A 246 7.33 11.48 27.71
N GLY A 247 6.26 10.71 27.52
CA GLY A 247 5.43 10.15 28.58
C GLY A 247 4.70 11.18 29.44
N MET A 248 4.00 10.69 30.46
CA MET A 248 3.24 11.54 31.39
C MET A 248 4.12 12.48 32.23
N THR A 249 5.38 12.11 32.46
CA THR A 249 6.33 12.91 33.24
C THR A 249 7.01 14.00 32.41
N SER A 250 6.61 14.19 31.15
CA SER A 250 7.19 15.17 30.24
C SER A 250 8.73 15.06 30.15
N LYS A 251 9.24 13.84 29.97
CA LYS A 251 10.69 13.60 29.81
C LYS A 251 11.19 14.34 28.59
N THR A 252 12.38 14.89 28.72
CA THR A 252 13.13 15.53 27.64
C THR A 252 14.38 14.72 27.31
N SER A 253 14.95 14.96 26.13
CA SER A 253 16.20 14.34 25.70
C SER A 253 17.08 15.42 25.06
N ARG A 254 18.16 15.79 25.76
CA ARG A 254 19.11 16.79 25.25
C ARG A 254 19.74 16.34 23.93
N ASP A 255 19.91 15.03 23.75
CA ASP A 255 20.46 14.47 22.52
C ASP A 255 19.46 14.60 21.36
N ASP A 256 18.16 14.34 21.58
CA ASP A 256 17.12 14.54 20.55
C ASP A 256 16.92 16.02 20.24
N GLU A 257 16.82 16.89 21.24
CA GLU A 257 16.71 18.34 21.08
C GLU A 257 17.88 18.90 20.26
N ARG A 258 19.11 18.52 20.62
CA ARG A 258 20.31 18.92 19.88
C ARG A 258 20.28 18.37 18.46
N TYR A 259 19.80 17.15 18.25
CA TYR A 259 19.73 16.55 16.91
C TYR A 259 18.69 17.24 16.02
N ILE A 260 17.53 17.62 16.56
CA ILE A 260 16.54 18.45 15.83
C ILE A 260 17.12 19.81 15.49
N GLN A 261 17.88 20.43 16.40
CA GLN A 261 18.62 21.66 16.13
C GLN A 261 19.65 21.46 15.00
N MET A 262 20.41 20.36 15.00
CA MET A 262 21.34 20.04 13.90
C MET A 262 20.62 19.91 12.55
N ILE A 263 19.41 19.32 12.51
CA ILE A 263 18.61 19.26 11.27
C ILE A 263 18.25 20.66 10.81
N MET A 264 17.78 21.53 11.70
CA MET A 264 17.47 22.91 11.35
C MET A 264 18.70 23.66 10.81
N ASP A 265 19.86 23.49 11.46
CA ASP A 265 21.12 24.14 11.08
C ASP A 265 21.66 23.66 9.72
N THR A 266 21.14 22.55 9.16
CA THR A 266 21.46 22.14 7.78
C THR A 266 20.88 23.07 6.71
N ASN A 267 19.88 23.88 7.07
CA ASN A 267 19.20 24.80 6.17
C ASN A 267 19.51 26.25 6.56
N ALA A 268 20.39 26.89 5.80
CA ALA A 268 20.82 28.27 6.04
C ALA A 268 19.72 29.33 5.80
N GLN A 269 18.59 28.95 5.19
CA GLN A 269 17.52 29.88 4.81
C GLN A 269 16.44 30.05 5.88
N SER A 270 16.46 29.24 6.95
CA SER A 270 15.41 29.28 7.98
C SER A 270 15.97 29.13 9.39
N HIS A 271 15.41 29.91 10.32
CA HIS A 271 15.69 29.83 11.76
C HIS A 271 14.62 29.07 12.53
N LYS A 272 13.75 28.33 11.83
CA LYS A 272 12.71 27.49 12.41
C LYS A 272 12.67 26.14 11.70
N LEU A 273 12.20 25.12 12.40
CA LEU A 273 11.84 23.82 11.84
C LEU A 273 10.36 23.54 12.13
N TYR A 274 9.65 22.94 11.20
CA TYR A 274 8.25 22.54 11.44
C TYR A 274 8.16 21.06 11.73
N ILE A 275 7.48 20.69 12.81
CA ILE A 275 7.19 19.30 13.16
C ILE A 275 5.75 19.02 12.77
N MET A 276 5.56 18.11 11.83
CA MET A 276 4.28 17.73 11.25
C MET A 276 3.84 16.40 11.86
N ASP A 277 3.12 16.46 12.99
CA ASP A 277 2.54 15.28 13.61
C ASP A 277 1.24 14.93 12.88
N ALA A 278 1.24 13.77 12.22
CA ALA A 278 0.10 13.32 11.43
C ALA A 278 -1.19 13.16 12.25
N ARG A 279 -1.10 13.02 13.57
CA ARG A 279 -2.24 12.65 14.42
C ARG A 279 -3.15 13.84 14.74
N PRO A 280 -4.42 13.57 15.08
CA PRO A 280 -5.20 14.50 15.88
C PRO A 280 -4.54 14.75 17.23
N SER A 281 -4.63 15.99 17.74
CA SER A 281 -4.02 16.37 19.02
C SER A 281 -4.45 15.48 20.19
N VAL A 282 -5.74 15.11 20.23
CA VAL A 282 -6.31 14.20 21.25
C VAL A 282 -5.63 12.82 21.23
N ASN A 283 -5.26 12.32 20.04
CA ASN A 283 -4.58 11.05 19.90
C ASN A 283 -3.11 11.16 20.31
N ALA A 284 -2.47 12.30 20.04
CA ALA A 284 -1.11 12.57 20.49
C ALA A 284 -1.03 12.67 22.03
N VAL A 285 -2.01 13.32 22.66
CA VAL A 285 -2.15 13.36 24.14
C VAL A 285 -2.41 11.97 24.71
N ALA A 286 -3.28 11.16 24.10
CA ALA A 286 -3.49 9.78 24.52
C ALA A 286 -2.21 8.92 24.40
N ASN A 287 -1.35 9.17 23.40
CA ASN A 287 -0.05 8.51 23.31
C ASN A 287 0.93 8.99 24.38
N LYS A 288 0.90 10.28 24.75
CA LYS A 288 1.67 10.82 25.88
C LYS A 288 1.34 10.08 27.17
N ALA A 289 0.06 9.79 27.41
CA ALA A 289 -0.36 8.98 28.55
C ALA A 289 0.19 7.53 28.55
N ARG A 290 0.55 7.00 27.38
CA ARG A 290 1.09 5.64 27.19
C ARG A 290 2.62 5.60 27.03
N GLY A 291 3.32 6.69 27.34
CA GLY A 291 4.79 6.76 27.28
C GLY A 291 5.36 7.35 25.99
N GLY A 292 4.55 7.58 24.95
CA GLY A 292 4.94 8.33 23.76
C GLY A 292 4.77 9.84 23.98
N GLY A 293 4.34 10.57 22.95
CA GLY A 293 4.03 12.00 23.07
C GLY A 293 4.36 12.78 21.82
N TYR A 294 4.69 14.05 22.00
CA TYR A 294 5.05 15.01 20.97
C TYR A 294 6.01 16.04 21.56
N GLU A 295 6.76 16.70 20.70
CA GLU A 295 7.75 17.74 20.99
C GLU A 295 7.06 18.98 21.56
N SER A 296 7.44 19.41 22.77
CA SER A 296 6.86 20.61 23.40
C SER A 296 7.65 21.87 23.02
N GLU A 297 6.98 23.02 23.00
CA GLU A 297 7.61 24.31 22.65
C GLU A 297 8.73 24.69 23.61
N GLU A 298 8.67 24.28 24.89
CA GLU A 298 9.72 24.57 25.88
C GLU A 298 11.00 23.79 25.61
N ALA A 299 10.88 22.54 25.16
CA ALA A 299 12.03 21.67 24.88
C ALA A 299 12.61 21.94 23.48
N TYR A 300 11.76 22.21 22.49
CA TYR A 300 12.15 22.41 21.09
C TYR A 300 11.88 23.85 20.67
N GLN A 301 12.64 24.80 21.24
CA GLN A 301 12.37 26.25 21.15
C GLN A 301 12.31 26.81 19.72
N ASN A 302 13.07 26.22 18.78
CA ASN A 302 13.10 26.63 17.38
C ASN A 302 12.20 25.76 16.48
N ALA A 303 11.39 24.88 17.07
CA ALA A 303 10.48 24.01 16.34
C ALA A 303 9.01 24.44 16.54
N GLU A 304 8.23 24.40 15.47
CA GLU A 304 6.79 24.67 15.51
C GLU A 304 6.02 23.37 15.21
N LEU A 305 5.27 22.86 16.19
CA LEU A 305 4.50 21.62 16.06
C LEU A 305 3.12 21.89 15.46
N ILE A 306 2.76 21.08 14.46
CA ILE A 306 1.47 21.13 13.78
C ILE A 306 0.85 19.73 13.78
N PHE A 307 -0.38 19.63 14.27
CA PHE A 307 -1.22 18.43 14.12
C PHE A 307 -1.97 18.45 12.79
N LEU A 308 -2.00 17.30 12.10
CA LEU A 308 -2.63 17.16 10.77
C LEU A 308 -3.96 16.37 10.80
N ASP A 309 -4.42 15.95 11.97
CA ASP A 309 -5.73 15.34 12.18
C ASP A 309 -6.01 14.04 11.38
N ILE A 310 -4.98 13.30 10.97
CA ILE A 310 -5.11 12.01 10.29
C ILE A 310 -5.31 10.88 11.32
N HIS A 311 -6.51 10.30 11.28
CA HIS A 311 -6.95 9.25 12.19
C HIS A 311 -6.12 7.96 12.10
N ASN A 312 -6.27 7.08 13.09
CA ASN A 312 -5.51 5.83 13.16
C ASN A 312 -6.05 4.74 12.21
N ILE A 313 -5.30 3.63 12.13
CA ILE A 313 -5.58 2.50 11.24
C ILE A 313 -6.99 1.89 11.42
N HIS A 314 -7.57 1.97 12.63
CA HIS A 314 -8.89 1.39 12.90
C HIS A 314 -10.01 2.22 12.28
N VAL A 315 -9.88 3.55 12.32
CA VAL A 315 -10.82 4.46 11.67
C VAL A 315 -10.78 4.27 10.15
N MET A 316 -9.58 4.16 9.57
CA MET A 316 -9.42 3.96 8.13
C MET A 316 -9.98 2.61 7.65
N ARG A 317 -9.81 1.54 8.45
CA ARG A 317 -10.43 0.23 8.16
C ARG A 317 -11.95 0.34 8.15
N GLU A 318 -12.53 0.99 9.16
CA GLU A 318 -13.98 1.14 9.27
C GLU A 318 -14.56 1.98 8.12
N SER A 319 -13.85 3.05 7.73
CA SER A 319 -14.22 3.88 6.58
C SER A 319 -14.29 3.06 5.28
N LEU A 320 -13.28 2.23 4.99
CA LEU A 320 -13.29 1.36 3.80
C LEU A 320 -14.38 0.29 3.87
N ARG A 321 -14.64 -0.28 5.06
CA ARG A 321 -15.74 -1.25 5.25
C ARG A 321 -17.07 -0.64 4.84
N LYS A 322 -17.38 0.58 5.32
CA LYS A 322 -18.59 1.31 4.92
C LYS A 322 -18.61 1.63 3.43
N LEU A 323 -17.48 2.04 2.85
CA LEU A 323 -17.39 2.32 1.42
C LEU A 323 -17.72 1.09 0.57
N LYS A 324 -17.23 -0.09 0.96
CA LYS A 324 -17.55 -1.36 0.29
C LYS A 324 -19.05 -1.64 0.29
N GLU A 325 -19.72 -1.43 1.42
CA GLU A 325 -21.18 -1.64 1.56
C GLU A 325 -22.00 -0.69 0.68
N VAL A 326 -21.52 0.53 0.47
CA VAL A 326 -22.18 1.52 -0.39
C VAL A 326 -21.96 1.23 -1.88
N CYS A 327 -20.81 0.68 -2.25
CA CYS A 327 -20.42 0.49 -3.65
C CYS A 327 -20.78 -0.89 -4.23
N PHE A 328 -20.85 -1.94 -3.41
CA PHE A 328 -21.00 -3.32 -3.89
C PHE A 328 -22.15 -4.08 -3.18
N PRO A 329 -22.99 -4.83 -3.92
CA PRO A 329 -22.95 -5.01 -5.37
C PRO A 329 -23.68 -3.91 -6.16
N THR A 330 -24.63 -3.23 -5.53
CA THR A 330 -25.54 -2.28 -6.18
C THR A 330 -25.48 -0.96 -5.44
N ILE A 331 -25.40 0.13 -6.21
CA ILE A 331 -25.39 1.49 -5.68
C ILE A 331 -26.84 1.97 -5.53
N ASP A 332 -27.13 2.65 -4.41
CA ASP A 332 -28.36 3.42 -4.24
C ASP A 332 -28.16 4.84 -4.78
N ASP A 333 -28.52 5.05 -6.05
CA ASP A 333 -28.35 6.32 -6.76
C ASP A 333 -29.07 7.49 -6.06
N ALA A 334 -30.21 7.23 -5.42
CA ALA A 334 -31.02 8.27 -4.76
C ALA A 334 -30.34 8.84 -3.51
N ARG A 335 -29.47 8.05 -2.87
CA ARG A 335 -28.75 8.42 -1.63
C ARG A 335 -27.24 8.41 -1.79
N TRP A 336 -26.72 8.34 -3.02
CA TRP A 336 -25.30 8.18 -3.32
C TRP A 336 -24.41 9.14 -2.52
N LEU A 337 -24.68 10.44 -2.61
CA LEU A 337 -23.86 11.47 -1.95
C LEU A 337 -23.87 11.34 -0.43
N SER A 338 -25.04 11.17 0.19
CA SER A 338 -25.16 10.99 1.64
C SER A 338 -24.55 9.67 2.12
N ASN A 339 -24.68 8.61 1.33
CA ASN A 339 -24.10 7.31 1.65
C ASN A 339 -22.57 7.41 1.62
N ILE A 340 -22.00 8.03 0.58
CA ILE A 340 -20.56 8.27 0.48
C ILE A 340 -20.04 9.17 1.60
N GLU A 341 -20.74 10.26 1.91
CA GLU A 341 -20.38 11.15 3.03
C GLU A 341 -20.30 10.37 4.35
N SER A 342 -21.27 9.49 4.62
CA SER A 342 -21.31 8.67 5.85
C SER A 342 -20.15 7.67 6.01
N THR A 343 -19.41 7.39 4.93
CA THR A 343 -18.19 6.56 4.96
C THR A 343 -16.99 7.32 5.50
N HIS A 344 -16.99 8.65 5.39
CA HIS A 344 -15.84 9.54 5.62
C HIS A 344 -14.60 9.24 4.75
N TRP A 345 -14.70 8.38 3.73
CA TRP A 345 -13.53 7.98 2.93
C TRP A 345 -12.86 9.18 2.26
N LEU A 346 -13.65 9.97 1.53
CA LEU A 346 -13.14 11.18 0.85
C LEU A 346 -12.69 12.26 1.83
N GLU A 347 -13.26 12.32 3.04
CA GLU A 347 -12.79 13.21 4.10
C GLU A 347 -11.38 12.81 4.56
N HIS A 348 -11.13 11.50 4.72
CA HIS A 348 -9.79 11.00 5.06
C HIS A 348 -8.78 11.23 3.94
N ILE A 349 -9.15 10.98 2.67
CA ILE A 349 -8.31 11.29 1.50
C ILE A 349 -7.97 12.79 1.47
N LYS A 350 -8.96 13.66 1.66
CA LYS A 350 -8.78 15.12 1.76
C LYS A 350 -7.75 15.49 2.83
N ILE A 351 -7.90 14.98 4.06
CA ILE A 351 -7.01 15.37 5.17
C ILE A 351 -5.57 14.86 4.93
N ILE A 352 -5.40 13.67 4.35
CA ILE A 352 -4.08 13.14 3.97
C ILE A 352 -3.42 14.04 2.91
N LEU A 353 -4.13 14.37 1.82
CA LEU A 353 -3.63 15.27 0.77
C LEU A 353 -3.35 16.67 1.31
N ALA A 354 -4.24 17.23 2.14
CA ALA A 354 -4.04 18.53 2.76
C ALA A 354 -2.79 18.55 3.65
N GLY A 355 -2.54 17.48 4.41
CA GLY A 355 -1.32 17.32 5.19
C GLY A 355 -0.06 17.32 4.30
N ALA A 356 -0.08 16.57 3.20
CA ALA A 356 1.02 16.53 2.25
C ALA A 356 1.26 17.88 1.55
N VAL A 357 0.20 18.59 1.17
CA VAL A 357 0.28 19.95 0.61
C VAL A 357 0.92 20.92 1.61
N ARG A 358 0.54 20.86 2.90
CA ARG A 358 1.16 21.71 3.93
C ARG A 358 2.65 21.43 4.11
N ILE A 359 3.06 20.17 4.02
CA ILE A 359 4.47 19.76 4.04
C ILE A 359 5.19 20.33 2.82
N ALA A 360 4.66 20.10 1.62
CA ALA A 360 5.25 20.57 0.37
C ALA A 360 5.36 22.10 0.32
N ASP A 361 4.30 22.82 0.69
CA ASP A 361 4.28 24.29 0.74
C ASP A 361 5.31 24.85 1.74
N LYS A 362 5.48 24.22 2.91
CA LYS A 362 6.48 24.67 3.88
C LYS A 362 7.92 24.49 3.37
N VAL A 363 8.16 23.45 2.57
CA VAL A 363 9.45 23.19 1.96
C VAL A 363 9.70 24.07 0.73
N GLU A 364 8.71 24.20 -0.16
CA GLU A 364 8.82 24.90 -1.44
C GLU A 364 8.64 26.41 -1.32
N SER A 365 7.59 26.87 -0.63
CA SER A 365 7.26 28.30 -0.56
C SER A 365 8.04 29.02 0.53
N ASN A 366 8.15 28.39 1.72
CA ASN A 366 8.80 29.00 2.88
C ASN A 366 10.28 28.65 3.00
N LYS A 367 10.77 27.72 2.17
CA LYS A 367 12.14 27.20 2.20
C LYS A 367 12.55 26.71 3.60
N THR A 368 11.62 26.08 4.31
CA THR A 368 11.82 25.60 5.68
C THR A 368 11.85 24.08 5.76
N SER A 369 12.76 23.53 6.55
CA SER A 369 12.84 22.09 6.78
C SER A 369 11.72 21.60 7.69
N VAL A 370 11.28 20.36 7.48
CA VAL A 370 10.17 19.75 8.20
C VAL A 370 10.56 18.36 8.72
N LEU A 371 10.08 18.03 9.92
CA LEU A 371 10.10 16.70 10.50
C LEU A 371 8.69 16.12 10.48
N VAL A 372 8.48 15.02 9.79
CA VAL A 372 7.18 14.35 9.70
C VAL A 372 7.18 13.10 10.59
N HIS A 373 6.24 13.00 11.52
CA HIS A 373 6.07 11.79 12.30
C HIS A 373 4.60 11.51 12.63
N CYS A 374 4.36 10.35 13.23
CA CYS A 374 3.06 10.01 13.82
C CYS A 374 3.33 9.25 15.12
N SER A 375 2.60 8.17 15.43
CA SER A 375 2.95 7.28 16.54
C SER A 375 4.21 6.46 16.21
N ASP A 376 4.08 5.42 15.37
CA ASP A 376 5.20 4.53 15.04
C ASP A 376 6.03 4.99 13.82
N GLY A 377 5.57 5.96 13.03
CA GLY A 377 6.38 6.51 11.92
C GLY A 377 6.42 5.65 10.64
N TRP A 378 5.52 4.67 10.46
CA TRP A 378 5.48 3.79 9.28
C TRP A 378 4.15 3.76 8.52
N ASP A 379 3.09 4.41 9.01
CA ASP A 379 1.77 4.46 8.35
C ASP A 379 1.55 5.84 7.73
N ARG A 380 0.97 6.76 8.50
CA ARG A 380 0.67 8.13 8.07
C ARG A 380 1.91 8.92 7.67
N THR A 381 3.03 8.66 8.33
CA THR A 381 4.32 9.26 7.97
C THR A 381 4.74 8.85 6.56
N ALA A 382 4.56 7.58 6.17
CA ALA A 382 4.85 7.11 4.80
C ALA A 382 3.91 7.77 3.79
N GLN A 383 2.61 7.87 4.10
CA GLN A 383 1.64 8.60 3.26
C GLN A 383 2.08 10.06 3.02
N LEU A 384 2.38 10.79 4.10
CA LEU A 384 2.70 12.21 4.04
C LEU A 384 4.02 12.51 3.32
N THR A 385 5.09 11.77 3.65
CA THR A 385 6.41 11.96 3.04
C THR A 385 6.36 11.65 1.55
N SER A 386 5.81 10.50 1.16
CA SER A 386 5.74 10.11 -0.25
C SER A 386 4.85 11.03 -1.09
N LEU A 387 3.70 11.48 -0.57
CA LEU A 387 2.84 12.44 -1.28
C LEU A 387 3.50 13.81 -1.41
N ALA A 388 4.16 14.32 -0.37
CA ALA A 388 4.88 15.59 -0.46
C ALA A 388 6.05 15.48 -1.46
N MET A 389 6.79 14.36 -1.45
CA MET A 389 7.85 14.09 -2.42
C MET A 389 7.32 14.05 -3.87
N LEU A 390 6.13 13.49 -4.12
CA LEU A 390 5.49 13.55 -5.43
C LEU A 390 5.12 14.99 -5.85
N MET A 391 4.72 15.83 -4.90
CA MET A 391 4.41 17.24 -5.17
C MET A 391 5.67 18.05 -5.49
N LEU A 392 6.80 17.70 -4.88
CA LEU A 392 8.05 18.47 -4.95
C LEU A 392 9.01 18.01 -6.06
N ASP A 393 9.10 16.71 -6.31
CA ASP A 393 10.14 16.13 -7.18
C ASP A 393 9.52 15.41 -8.39
N PRO A 394 9.62 15.99 -9.61
CA PRO A 394 9.12 15.39 -10.82
C PRO A 394 9.70 14.00 -11.12
N PHE A 395 10.88 13.66 -10.58
CA PHE A 395 11.45 12.33 -10.74
C PHE A 395 10.49 11.25 -10.27
N TYR A 396 9.85 11.42 -9.10
CA TYR A 396 8.94 10.42 -8.54
C TYR A 396 7.62 10.28 -9.30
N ARG A 397 7.35 11.16 -10.28
CA ARG A 397 6.18 11.06 -11.18
C ARG A 397 6.44 10.25 -12.45
N THR A 398 7.70 9.84 -12.67
CA THR A 398 8.06 8.83 -13.67
C THR A 398 7.70 7.43 -13.16
N VAL A 399 7.49 6.45 -14.04
CA VAL A 399 7.21 5.05 -13.67
C VAL A 399 8.31 4.54 -12.73
N LYS A 400 9.56 4.67 -13.16
CA LYS A 400 10.73 4.24 -12.38
C LYS A 400 10.90 5.01 -11.08
N GLY A 401 10.67 6.32 -11.10
CA GLY A 401 10.74 7.14 -9.89
C GLY A 401 9.66 6.75 -8.88
N PHE A 402 8.45 6.43 -9.33
CA PHE A 402 7.37 5.98 -8.45
C PHE A 402 7.66 4.61 -7.83
N GLU A 403 8.24 3.68 -8.59
CA GLU A 403 8.73 2.41 -8.07
C GLU A 403 9.79 2.64 -6.98
N ILE A 404 10.77 3.52 -7.24
CA ILE A 404 11.80 3.90 -6.26
C ILE A 404 11.18 4.57 -5.03
N LEU A 405 10.16 5.40 -5.19
CA LEU A 405 9.44 6.04 -4.08
C LEU A 405 8.79 5.00 -3.17
N ILE A 406 8.17 3.96 -3.75
CA ILE A 406 7.58 2.85 -3.00
C ILE A 406 8.67 2.04 -2.29
N GLU A 407 9.72 1.64 -3.01
CA GLU A 407 10.86 0.90 -2.46
C GLU A 407 11.52 1.65 -1.30
N GLN A 408 11.67 2.97 -1.43
CA GLN A 408 12.23 3.81 -0.38
C GLN A 408 11.24 4.02 0.77
N GLU A 409 10.19 4.82 0.56
CA GLU A 409 9.40 5.42 1.65
C GLU A 409 8.40 4.45 2.29
N TRP A 410 8.10 3.34 1.61
CA TRP A 410 7.16 2.32 2.09
C TRP A 410 7.87 1.03 2.49
N LEU A 411 8.63 0.42 1.59
CA LEU A 411 9.26 -0.88 1.82
C LEU A 411 10.46 -0.76 2.75
N SER A 412 11.49 0.00 2.35
CA SER A 412 12.73 0.12 3.12
C SER A 412 12.54 0.78 4.49
N PHE A 413 11.54 1.68 4.60
CA PHE A 413 11.15 2.33 5.85
C PHE A 413 10.15 1.53 6.69
N GLY A 414 9.84 0.28 6.33
CA GLY A 414 9.16 -0.68 7.21
C GLY A 414 7.67 -0.42 7.38
N HIS A 415 6.97 -0.01 6.32
CA HIS A 415 5.51 -0.13 6.31
C HIS A 415 5.14 -1.60 6.40
N LYS A 416 4.29 -1.93 7.38
CA LYS A 416 3.98 -3.33 7.74
C LYS A 416 3.00 -3.99 6.77
N PHE A 417 3.36 -4.16 5.50
CA PHE A 417 2.48 -4.67 4.44
C PHE A 417 1.81 -6.01 4.82
N LYS A 418 2.58 -7.00 5.27
CA LYS A 418 2.06 -8.30 5.73
C LYS A 418 0.99 -8.14 6.78
N THR A 419 1.23 -7.33 7.82
CA THR A 419 0.28 -7.12 8.90
C THR A 419 -0.94 -6.29 8.45
N ARG A 420 -0.73 -5.23 7.65
CA ARG A 420 -1.78 -4.32 7.20
C ARG A 420 -2.74 -4.98 6.22
N VAL A 421 -2.24 -5.91 5.40
CA VAL A 421 -3.03 -6.64 4.41
C VAL A 421 -3.51 -8.01 4.94
N GLY A 422 -2.74 -8.64 5.83
CA GLY A 422 -2.98 -10.01 6.29
C GLY A 422 -2.65 -11.05 5.22
N HIS A 423 -1.45 -11.00 4.65
CA HIS A 423 -1.03 -11.95 3.62
C HIS A 423 -1.03 -13.39 4.14
N GLY A 424 -1.88 -14.22 3.55
CA GLY A 424 -1.93 -15.66 3.78
C GLY A 424 -2.33 -16.12 5.18
N GLU A 425 -2.99 -15.26 5.96
CA GLU A 425 -3.49 -15.58 7.30
C GLU A 425 -5.02 -15.61 7.34
N ASP A 426 -5.59 -16.71 7.85
CA ASP A 426 -7.02 -16.82 8.18
C ASP A 426 -7.30 -16.17 9.54
N LYS A 427 -7.11 -14.85 9.59
CA LYS A 427 -7.37 -14.00 10.76
C LYS A 427 -7.98 -12.69 10.31
N HIS A 428 -9.13 -12.79 9.64
CA HIS A 428 -9.80 -11.64 9.00
C HIS A 428 -10.18 -10.52 9.99
N SER A 429 -10.42 -10.86 11.26
CA SER A 429 -10.77 -9.92 12.33
C SER A 429 -9.58 -9.21 12.97
N ASP A 430 -8.35 -9.39 12.44
CA ASP A 430 -7.16 -8.75 13.00
C ASP A 430 -7.28 -7.21 12.94
N ALA A 431 -7.20 -6.60 14.12
CA ALA A 431 -7.33 -5.16 14.30
C ALA A 431 -6.12 -4.37 13.73
N ASP A 432 -5.04 -5.03 13.32
CA ASP A 432 -3.91 -4.38 12.67
C ASP A 432 -4.04 -4.28 11.14
N ARG A 433 -5.06 -4.93 10.53
CA ARG A 433 -5.36 -4.78 9.10
C ARG A 433 -5.95 -3.41 8.80
N SER A 434 -5.45 -2.71 7.79
CA SER A 434 -5.89 -1.35 7.44
C SER A 434 -5.42 -0.92 6.05
N PRO A 435 -6.24 -0.16 5.28
CA PRO A 435 -5.96 0.19 3.90
C PRO A 435 -5.01 1.38 3.73
N VAL A 436 -3.92 1.44 4.50
CA VAL A 436 -3.02 2.61 4.53
C VAL A 436 -2.35 2.85 3.18
N PHE A 437 -1.81 1.80 2.55
CA PHE A 437 -1.21 1.91 1.21
C PHE A 437 -2.25 2.14 0.11
N LEU A 438 -3.46 1.56 0.25
CA LEU A 438 -4.57 1.84 -0.67
C LEU A 438 -4.96 3.33 -0.62
N GLN A 439 -5.05 3.94 0.56
CA GLN A 439 -5.29 5.39 0.70
C GLN A 439 -4.19 6.22 0.03
N PHE A 440 -2.94 5.78 0.08
CA PHE A 440 -1.85 6.45 -0.63
C PHE A 440 -2.06 6.38 -2.15
N ILE A 441 -2.35 5.20 -2.70
CA ILE A 441 -2.61 5.06 -4.14
C ILE A 441 -3.85 5.84 -4.57
N ASP A 442 -4.91 5.91 -3.74
CA ASP A 442 -6.07 6.78 -3.98
C ASP A 442 -5.63 8.26 -4.04
N CYS A 443 -4.88 8.76 -3.06
CA CYS A 443 -4.33 10.11 -3.10
C CYS A 443 -3.47 10.38 -4.35
N VAL A 444 -2.67 9.41 -4.81
CA VAL A 444 -1.90 9.52 -6.06
C VAL A 444 -2.85 9.61 -7.25
N TRP A 445 -3.87 8.76 -7.32
CA TRP A 445 -4.89 8.81 -8.35
C TRP A 445 -5.59 10.18 -8.38
N GLN A 446 -5.97 10.75 -7.23
CA GLN A 446 -6.53 12.12 -7.16
C GLN A 446 -5.60 13.17 -7.80
N MET A 447 -4.29 13.07 -7.61
CA MET A 447 -3.32 13.96 -8.25
C MET A 447 -3.24 13.72 -9.77
N THR A 448 -3.29 12.47 -10.23
CA THR A 448 -3.33 12.18 -11.69
C THR A 448 -4.59 12.74 -12.35
N GLN A 449 -5.73 12.75 -11.66
CA GLN A 449 -6.97 13.33 -12.18
C GLN A 449 -6.89 14.87 -12.29
N GLN A 450 -6.26 15.52 -11.31
CA GLN A 450 -6.09 16.99 -11.29
C GLN A 450 -4.97 17.46 -12.22
N PHE A 451 -3.94 16.64 -12.45
CA PHE A 451 -2.76 16.97 -13.24
C PHE A 451 -2.49 15.87 -14.29
N PRO A 452 -3.33 15.74 -15.33
CA PRO A 452 -3.30 14.60 -16.26
C PRO A 452 -2.00 14.46 -17.07
N ASN A 453 -1.20 15.53 -17.18
CA ASN A 453 0.06 15.54 -17.92
C ASN A 453 1.31 15.54 -17.01
N ALA A 454 1.14 15.43 -15.69
CA ALA A 454 2.25 15.51 -14.74
C ALA A 454 2.88 14.16 -14.39
N PHE A 455 2.22 13.05 -14.74
CA PHE A 455 2.64 11.69 -14.40
C PHE A 455 2.87 10.87 -15.66
N GLU A 456 3.95 10.10 -15.68
CA GLU A 456 4.27 9.20 -16.80
C GLU A 456 3.40 7.95 -16.78
N PHE A 457 3.00 7.49 -15.58
CA PHE A 457 2.13 6.35 -15.39
C PHE A 457 0.65 6.72 -15.45
N ASN A 458 -0.20 5.72 -15.68
CA ASN A 458 -1.64 5.87 -15.82
C ASN A 458 -2.42 5.15 -14.71
N GLU A 459 -3.75 5.21 -14.77
CA GLU A 459 -4.64 4.52 -13.82
C GLU A 459 -4.42 3.00 -13.81
N HIS A 460 -4.22 2.38 -14.99
CA HIS A 460 -4.01 0.94 -15.09
C HIS A 460 -2.77 0.48 -14.31
N PHE A 461 -1.70 1.27 -14.31
CA PHE A 461 -0.52 1.01 -13.48
C PHE A 461 -0.84 1.04 -11.97
N LEU A 462 -1.60 2.04 -11.52
CA LEU A 462 -2.02 2.14 -10.11
C LEU A 462 -2.92 0.97 -9.68
N ILE A 463 -3.86 0.57 -10.53
CA ILE A 463 -4.72 -0.60 -10.28
C ILE A 463 -3.87 -1.87 -10.24
N THR A 464 -2.91 -2.02 -11.16
CA THR A 464 -1.99 -3.18 -11.20
C THR A 464 -1.18 -3.30 -9.91
N ILE A 465 -0.72 -2.18 -9.36
CA ILE A 465 -0.05 -2.15 -8.05
C ILE A 465 -0.99 -2.65 -6.93
N LEU A 466 -2.26 -2.23 -6.92
CA LEU A 466 -3.23 -2.65 -5.92
C LEU A 466 -3.67 -4.12 -6.07
N ASP A 467 -3.81 -4.62 -7.31
CA ASP A 467 -4.07 -6.03 -7.55
C ASP A 467 -2.90 -6.88 -7.05
N HIS A 468 -1.66 -6.45 -7.33
CA HIS A 468 -0.48 -7.16 -6.90
C HIS A 468 -0.08 -6.96 -5.44
N LEU A 469 -0.55 -5.89 -4.79
CA LEU A 469 -0.55 -5.74 -3.34
C LEU A 469 -1.19 -6.98 -2.72
N TYR A 470 -2.37 -7.41 -3.20
CA TYR A 470 -3.07 -8.54 -2.62
C TYR A 470 -2.66 -9.90 -3.15
N SER A 471 -2.25 -9.99 -4.43
CA SER A 471 -2.10 -11.26 -5.14
C SER A 471 -1.06 -12.21 -4.53
N CYS A 472 -0.03 -11.68 -3.87
CA CYS A 472 1.18 -12.43 -3.48
C CYS A 472 1.84 -13.18 -4.65
N LEU A 473 1.72 -12.65 -5.88
CA LEU A 473 2.44 -13.14 -7.07
C LEU A 473 3.92 -12.76 -7.01
N PHE A 474 4.19 -11.53 -6.59
CA PHE A 474 5.55 -10.99 -6.45
C PHE A 474 5.95 -10.88 -4.98
N GLY A 475 7.26 -10.81 -4.74
CA GLY A 475 7.82 -10.62 -3.41
C GLY A 475 7.75 -9.18 -2.87
N THR A 476 7.43 -8.20 -3.72
CA THR A 476 7.56 -6.77 -3.44
C THR A 476 6.83 -6.32 -2.17
N PHE A 477 5.57 -6.72 -1.99
CA PHE A 477 4.76 -6.31 -0.83
C PHE A 477 4.63 -7.40 0.24
N LEU A 478 5.52 -8.40 0.22
CA LEU A 478 5.56 -9.41 1.29
C LEU A 478 6.29 -8.86 2.51
N TYR A 479 6.04 -9.49 3.66
CA TYR A 479 6.67 -9.17 4.95
C TYR A 479 6.37 -7.75 5.48
N ASN A 480 7.09 -7.33 6.52
CA ASN A 480 6.81 -6.11 7.30
C ASN A 480 8.03 -5.22 7.37
#